data_AF-K1RTR6-F1
#
_entry.id   AF-K1RTR6-F1
#
_cell.length_a   1.000
_cell.length_b   1.000
_cell.length_c   1.000
_cell.angle_alpha   90.00
_cell.angle_beta   90.00
_cell.angle_gamma   90.00
#
_symmetry.space_group_name_H-M   'P 1'
#
loop_
_entity.id
_entity.type
_entity.pdbx_description
1 polymer ?
#
loop_
_entity_poly.entity_id
_entity_poly.type
_entity_poly.pdbx_seq_one_letter_code
_entity_poly.pdbx_strand_id
1 'polypeptide(L)' 'MELAAALSRSPVTVKRSLKELEDIGLILRVRRGVGEPNRIYTLLPKGGLP' A
#
# COMPACT_ATOMS: atom_id res chain seq x y z
N MET A 1 9.90 2.33 6.84
CA MET A 1 9.54 3.56 7.58
C MET A 1 9.29 4.75 6.66
N GLU A 2 9.95 4.81 5.50
CA GLU A 2 9.86 5.93 4.55
C GLU A 2 8.43 6.38 4.23
N LEU A 3 7.53 5.45 3.89
CA LEU A 3 6.13 5.80 3.57
C LEU A 3 5.40 6.49 4.74
N ALA A 4 5.67 6.08 5.98
CA ALA A 4 5.04 6.69 7.15
C ALA A 4 5.56 8.10 7.41
N ALA A 5 6.86 8.32 7.20
CA ALA A 5 7.46 9.64 7.27
C ALA A 5 6.92 10.57 6.16
N ALA A 6 6.87 10.08 4.92
CA ALA A 6 6.34 10.83 3.78
C ALA A 6 4.87 11.27 3.98
N LEU A 7 4.07 10.42 4.61
CA LEU A 7 2.66 10.72 4.92
C LEU A 7 2.47 11.49 6.23
N SER A 8 3.54 11.73 7.02
CA SER A 8 3.43 12.30 8.36
C SER A 8 2.39 11.57 9.23
N ARG A 9 2.46 10.23 9.24
CA ARG A 9 1.57 9.33 9.99
C ARG A 9 2.36 8.28 10.74
N SER A 10 1.76 7.71 11.79
CA SER A 10 2.39 6.61 12.51
C SER A 10 2.49 5.34 11.64
N PRO A 11 3.53 4.51 11.79
CA PRO A 11 3.67 3.25 11.04
C PRO A 11 2.46 2.31 11.19
N VAL A 12 1.82 2.32 12.37
CA VAL A 12 0.62 1.51 12.66
C VAL A 12 -0.57 1.97 11.80
N THR A 13 -0.77 3.28 11.67
CA THR A 13 -1.84 3.85 10.84
C THR A 13 -1.64 3.50 9.38
N VAL A 14 -0.42 3.67 8.87
CA VAL A 14 -0.08 3.32 7.48
C VAL A 14 -0.30 1.82 7.22
N LYS A 15 0.10 0.94 8.15
CA LYS A 15 -0.12 -0.51 8.01
C LYS A 15 -1.62 -0.85 7.93
N ARG A 16 -2.46 -0.19 8.74
CA ARG A 16 -3.92 -0.36 8.72
C ARG A 16 -4.51 0.11 7.39
N SER A 17 -4.22 1.33 6.96
CA SER A 17 -4.75 1.87 5.70
C SER A 17 -4.32 1.05 4.49
N LEU A 18 -3.07 0.56 4.45
CA LEU A 18 -2.64 -0.35 3.38
C LEU A 18 -3.41 -1.67 3.39
N LYS A 19 -3.81 -2.20 4.54
CA LYS A 19 -4.63 -3.42 4.61
C LYS A 19 -6.04 -3.16 4.10
N GLU A 20 -6.64 -2.03 4.50
CA GLU A 20 -7.98 -1.63 4.03
C GLU A 20 -8.01 -1.45 2.51
N LEU A 21 -7.00 -0.80 1.93
CA LEU A 21 -6.85 -0.63 0.48
C LEU A 21 -6.65 -1.97 -0.27
N GLU A 22 -5.93 -2.91 0.34
CA GLU A 22 -5.72 -4.25 -0.20
C GLU A 22 -7.04 -5.06 -0.19
N ASP A 23 -7.84 -4.92 0.88
CA ASP A 23 -9.13 -5.60 1.03
C ASP A 23 -10.18 -5.13 0.03
N ILE A 24 -10.19 -3.84 -0.32
CA ILE A 24 -11.08 -3.31 -1.35
C ILE A 24 -10.50 -3.45 -2.78
N GLY A 25 -9.33 -4.08 -2.93
CA GLY A 25 -8.72 -4.33 -4.22
C GLY A 25 -8.19 -3.08 -4.93
N LEU A 26 -7.82 -2.03 -4.18
CA LEU A 26 -7.19 -0.82 -4.74
C LEU A 26 -5.66 -0.89 -4.74
N ILE A 27 -5.05 -1.82 -4.00
CA ILE A 27 -3.62 -2.08 -4.07
C ILE A 27 -3.31 -3.57 -4.14
N LEU A 28 -2.20 -3.91 -4.79
CA LEU A 28 -1.58 -5.24 -4.78
C LEU A 28 -0.23 -5.17 -4.07
N ARG A 29 -0.01 -6.03 -3.08
CA ARG A 29 1.27 -6.16 -2.39
C ARG A 29 2.01 -7.40 -2.85
N VAL A 30 3.20 -7.20 -3.42
CA VAL A 30 4.10 -8.28 -3.83
C VAL A 30 5.24 -8.38 -2.83
N ARG A 31 5.29 -9.53 -2.12
CA ARG A 31 6.41 -9.85 -1.24
C ARG A 31 7.64 -10.17 -2.08
N ARG A 32 8.77 -9.58 -1.72
CA ARG A 32 10.07 -9.87 -2.32
C ARG A 32 10.88 -10.78 -1.40
N GLY A 33 12.08 -11.17 -1.83
CA GLY A 33 12.98 -12.03 -1.08
C GLY A 33 13.20 -11.57 0.37
N VAL A 34 13.78 -12.44 1.18
CA VAL A 34 14.00 -12.17 2.61
C VAL A 34 14.86 -10.91 2.77
N GLY A 35 14.38 -9.95 3.57
CA GLY A 35 15.07 -8.67 3.81
C GLY A 35 14.74 -7.57 2.81
N GLU A 36 14.04 -7.86 1.70
CA GLU A 36 13.61 -6.85 0.75
C GLU A 36 12.27 -6.19 1.13
N PRO A 37 12.13 -4.86 0.97
CA PRO A 37 10.84 -4.20 1.11
C PRO A 37 9.82 -4.74 0.10
N ASN A 38 8.57 -4.93 0.50
CA ASN A 38 7.50 -5.30 -0.42
C ASN A 38 7.30 -4.24 -1.51
N ARG A 39 6.92 -4.66 -2.72
CA ARG A 39 6.40 -3.74 -3.74
C ARG A 39 4.90 -3.58 -3.54
N ILE A 40 4.42 -2.34 -3.64
CA ILE A 40 3.00 -2.01 -3.56
C ILE A 40 2.62 -1.36 -4.89
N TYR A 41 1.64 -1.94 -5.58
CA TYR A 41 1.11 -1.44 -6.85
C TYR A 41 -0.29 -0.90 -6.61
N THR A 42 -0.56 0.32 -7.06
CA THR A 42 -1.92 0.89 -7.05
C THR A 42 -2.69 0.34 -8.24
N LEU A 43 -3.87 -0.21 -7.97
CA LEU A 43 -4.79 -0.70 -8.99
C LEU A 43 -5.77 0.42 -9.36
N LEU A 44 -6.05 0.54 -10.65
CA LEU A 44 -7.02 1.51 -11.14
C LEU A 44 -8.43 1.02 -10.78
N PRO A 45 -9.27 1.86 -10.13
CA PRO A 45 -10.64 1.50 -9.85
C PRO A 45 -11.40 1.32 -11.17
N LYS A 46 -12.23 0.27 -11.25
CA LYS A 46 -13.08 0.04 -12.42
C LYS A 46 -14.07 1.21 -12.53
N GLY A 47 -13.84 2.09 -13.50
CA GLY A 47 -14.62 3.32 -13.73
C GLY A 47 -13.86 4.62 -13.54
N GLY A 48 -12.57 4.58 -13.18
CA GLY A 48 -11.75 5.76 -12.90
C GLY A 48 -10.56 5.94 -13.83
N LEU A 49 -10.79 5.97 -15.15
CA LEU A 49 -9.96 6.68 -16.12
C LEU A 49 -10.88 7.16 -17.26
N PRO A 50 -10.63 8.35 -17.84
CA PRO A 50 -11.44 8.91 -18.93
C PRO A 50 -11.41 8.06 -20.21
#